data_AF-A0A958VR34-F1
#
_entry.id   AF-A0A958VR34-F1
#
_cell.length_a   1.000
_cell.length_b   1.000
_cell.length_c   1.000
_cell.angle_alpha   90.00
_cell.angle_beta   90.00
_cell.angle_gamma   90.00
#
_symmetry.space_group_name_H-M   'P 1'
#
loop_
_entity.id
_entity.type
_entity.pdbx_description
1 polymer ?
#
loop_
_entity_poly.entity_id
_entity_poly.type
_entity_poly.pdbx_seq_one_letter_code
_entity_poly.pdbx_strand_id
1 'polypeptide(L)' 'QVLVASIRHPLHLVEAAELGAHVATIPFGVIKKLFNHPLTDSGLEKFLSDWKTLEK' A
#
# COMPACT_ATOMS: atom_id res chain seq x y z
N GLN A 1 -1.83 -9.65 22.70
CA GLN A 1 -1.97 -8.58 21.68
C GLN A 1 -0.73 -7.71 21.71
N VAL A 2 -0.15 -7.41 20.55
CA VAL A 2 1.08 -6.60 20.41
C VAL A 2 0.75 -5.34 19.62
N LEU A 3 1.09 -4.16 20.17
CA LEU A 3 0.95 -2.85 19.52
C LEU A 3 2.33 -2.32 19.12
N VAL A 4 2.55 -2.18 17.82
CA VAL A 4 3.79 -1.61 17.26
C VAL A 4 3.63 -0.10 17.09
N ALA A 5 4.61 0.67 17.56
CA ALA A 5 4.60 2.13 17.52
C ALA A 5 5.87 2.70 16.87
N SER A 6 5.88 4.01 16.61
CA SER A 6 7.02 4.71 16.00
C SER A 6 7.38 4.19 14.60
N ILE A 7 6.39 3.78 13.80
CA ILE A 7 6.58 3.40 12.40
C ILE A 7 7.02 4.63 11.59
N ARG A 8 8.15 4.54 10.88
CA ARG A 8 8.75 5.66 10.13
C ARG A 8 8.65 5.51 8.62
N HIS A 9 8.46 4.29 8.13
CA HIS A 9 8.36 3.99 6.70
C HIS A 9 7.58 2.67 6.50
N PRO A 10 7.09 2.39 5.27
CA PRO A 10 6.26 1.22 4.99
C PRO A 10 6.85 -0.12 5.44
N LEU A 11 8.16 -0.30 5.30
CA LEU A 11 8.83 -1.57 5.63
C LEU A 11 8.70 -1.95 7.11
N HIS A 12 8.76 -0.98 8.04
CA HIS A 12 8.49 -1.24 9.47
C HIS A 12 7.11 -1.88 9.70
N LEU A 13 6.12 -1.52 8.90
CA LEU A 13 4.78 -2.10 9.01
C LEU A 13 4.75 -3.52 8.44
N VAL A 14 5.43 -3.75 7.31
CA VAL A 14 5.54 -5.08 6.69
C VAL A 14 6.18 -6.05 7.67
N GLU A 15 7.34 -5.70 8.22
CA GLU A 15 8.06 -6.52 9.21
C GLU A 15 7.21 -6.77 10.46
N ALA A 16 6.52 -5.74 10.97
CA ALA A 16 5.61 -5.89 12.11
C ALA A 16 4.46 -6.88 11.82
N ALA A 17 3.87 -6.80 10.63
CA ALA A 17 2.80 -7.70 10.21
C ALA A 17 3.31 -9.14 10.04
N GLU A 18 4.48 -9.33 9.42
CA GLU A 18 5.14 -10.63 9.27
C GLU A 18 5.46 -11.29 10.62
N LEU A 19 5.85 -10.48 11.61
CA LEU A 19 6.10 -10.94 12.99
C LEU A 19 4.81 -11.18 13.80
N GLY A 20 3.63 -10.97 13.24
CA GLY A 20 2.35 -11.21 13.91
C GLY A 20 1.90 -10.11 14.88
N ALA A 21 2.30 -8.86 14.64
CA ALA A 21 1.75 -7.72 15.36
C ALA A 21 0.22 -7.63 15.15
N HIS A 22 -0.50 -7.32 16.23
CA HIS A 22 -1.97 -7.28 16.19
C HIS A 22 -2.48 -5.87 15.84
N VAL A 23 -1.75 -4.85 16.30
CA VAL A 23 -2.10 -3.44 16.15
C VAL A 23 -0.84 -2.64 15.82
N ALA A 24 -0.97 -1.59 15.03
CA ALA A 24 0.10 -0.65 14.76
C ALA A 24 -0.41 0.79 14.81
N THR A 25 0.36 1.70 15.40
CA THR A 25 0.14 3.16 15.30
C THR A 25 1.09 3.74 14.25
N ILE A 26 0.51 4.36 13.23
CA ILE A 26 1.20 4.73 12.00
C ILE A 26 0.93 6.22 11.70
N PRO A 27 1.95 7.04 11.41
CA PRO A 27 1.74 8.40 10.91
C PRO A 27 0.98 8.40 9.58
N PHE A 28 0.06 9.35 9.39
CA PHE A 28 -0.77 9.44 8.17
C PHE A 28 0.03 9.44 6.86
N GLY A 29 1.18 10.13 6.84
CA GLY A 29 2.04 10.17 5.66
C GLY A 29 2.63 8.80 5.28
N VAL A 30 2.84 7.90 6.25
CA VAL A 30 3.26 6.52 5.98
C VAL A 30 2.07 5.70 5.50
N ILE A 31 0.89 5.86 6.10
CA ILE A 31 -0.35 5.20 5.65
C ILE A 31 -0.61 5.48 4.17
N LYS A 32 -0.53 6.75 3.75
CA LYS A 32 -0.74 7.12 2.34
C LYS A 32 0.24 6.42 1.38
N LYS A 33 1.48 6.18 1.81
CA LYS A 33 2.48 5.49 0.99
C LYS A 33 2.17 4.00 0.82
N LEU A 34 1.45 3.36 1.75
CA LEU A 34 1.08 1.94 1.65
C LEU A 34 0.17 1.65 0.44
N PHE A 35 -0.65 2.62 0.04
CA PHE A 35 -1.61 2.46 -1.05
C PHE A 35 -1.06 2.87 -2.42
N ASN A 36 0.13 3.49 -2.47
CA ASN A 36 0.69 4.01 -3.72
C ASN A 36 1.80 3.07 -4.21
N HIS A 37 1.54 2.36 -5.32
CA HIS A 37 2.52 1.48 -5.93
C HIS A 37 2.57 1.70 -7.45
N PRO A 38 3.76 1.94 -8.05
CA PRO A 38 3.89 2.34 -9.45
C PRO A 38 3.34 1.29 -10.45
N LEU A 39 3.42 0.00 -10.12
CA LEU A 39 2.84 -1.05 -10.97
C LEU A 39 1.31 -1.09 -10.90
N THR A 40 0.71 -0.62 -9.81
CA THR A 40 -0.75 -0.53 -9.70
C THR A 40 -1.26 0.58 -10.60
N ASP A 41 -0.61 1.75 -10.57
CA ASP A 41 -0.95 2.89 -11.43
C ASP A 41 -0.77 2.52 -12.91
N SER A 42 0.39 1.94 -13.27
CA SER A 42 0.66 1.48 -14.63
C SER A 42 -0.33 0.40 -15.11
N GLY A 43 -0.73 -0.51 -14.22
CA GLY A 43 -1.72 -1.54 -14.52
C GLY A 43 -3.10 -0.95 -14.81
N LEU A 44 -3.54 0.00 -13.98
CA LEU A 44 -4.82 0.70 -14.17
C LEU A 44 -4.85 1.50 -15.47
N GLU A 45 -3.79 2.24 -15.78
CA GLU A 45 -3.66 2.97 -17.03
C GLU A 45 -3.79 2.05 -18.25
N LYS A 46 -3.12 0.89 -18.20
CA LYS A 46 -3.20 -0.11 -19.26
C LYS A 46 -4.61 -0.70 -19.41
N PHE A 47 -5.27 -1.04 -18.31
CA PHE A 47 -6.64 -1.54 -18.38
C PHE A 47 -7.60 -0.52 -18.99
N LEU A 48 -7.46 0.76 -18.63
CA LEU A 48 -8.27 1.84 -19.20
C LEU A 48 -7.96 2.09 -20.68
N SER A 49 -6.70 1.98 -21.10
CA SER A 49 -6.34 2.09 -22.51
C SER A 49 -6.94 0.95 -23.33
N ASP A 50 -6.83 -0.28 -22.83
CA ASP A 50 -7.32 -1.48 -23.51
C ASP A 50 -8.85 -1.42 -23.63
N TRP A 51 -9.55 -1.01 -22.56
CA TRP A 51 -11.01 -0.84 -22.58
C TRP A 51 -11.47 0.17 -23.65
N LYS A 52 -10.80 1.32 -23.75
CA LYS A 52 -11.11 2.34 -24.76
C LYS A 52 -10.94 1.85 -26.20
N THR A 53 -10.14 0.81 -26.44
CA THR A 53 -10.01 0.22 -27.79
C THR A 53 -11.22 -0.61 -28.19
N LEU A 54 -11.98 -1.13 -27.22
CA LEU A 54 -13.16 -1.99 -27.44
C LEU A 54 -14.47 -1.19 -27.57
N GLU A 55 -14.51 0.06 -27.10
CA GLU A 55 -15.68 0.96 -27.17
C GLU A 55 -15.87 1.66 -28.54
N LYS A 56 -15.15 1.19 -29.58
CA LYS A 56 -15.32 1.64 -30.98
C LYS A 56 -16.24 0.72 -31.77
#